data_AF-A0A355AAN9-F1
#
_entry.id   AF-A0A355AAN9-F1
#
_cell.length_a   1.000
_cell.length_b   1.000
_cell.length_c   1.000
_cell.angle_alpha   90.00
_cell.angle_beta   90.00
_cell.angle_gamma   90.00
#
_symmetry.space_group_name_H-M   'P 1'
#
loop_
_entity.id
_entity.type
_entity.pdbx_description
1 polymer ?
#
loop_
_entity_poly.entity_id
_entity_poly.type
_entity_poly.pdbx_seq_one_letter_code
_entity_poly.pdbx_strand_id
1 'polypeptide(L)'
;MTLTQWLLFFLIIQIIHFLATWKLYVKAGRQAWEAAIPVYNAVVLMQIINRPKWWVILLFIPVINLFMFPVIWVETIRSFGRNSRLDTILVIITLGFYIFYVNYILDVEYIEDRSLTPKSAAGEWISSIVFAIITATLVHTYVMQPYTIPSSSLEKTLLIGDFLFVSKFHYGARVPMTTIAAPMVHDTIPVLKKKSYLFSDHIEEKETSWLNKFQLPYLRIPGFQKIERNSIVVFNQPADTLLDMNKFHPDRNYYKPIDKKTNLVKRCVAIAGDSLEIRDGYIYINGKRTKYNDRAKIQYNFYVNTDGKPLNQAALI
;
A
#
# COMPACT_ATOMS: atom_id res chain seq x y z
N MET A 1 10.10 -10.93 -8.76
CA MET A 1 11.55 -10.80 -9.08
C MET A 1 12.36 -11.23 -7.86
N THR A 2 13.53 -11.86 -8.06
CA THR A 2 14.47 -12.14 -6.96
C THR A 2 15.10 -10.84 -6.44
N LEU A 3 15.73 -10.87 -5.25
CA LEU A 3 16.42 -9.69 -4.70
C LEU A 3 17.48 -9.15 -5.68
N THR A 4 18.24 -10.04 -6.33
CA THR A 4 19.24 -9.68 -7.34
C THR A 4 18.62 -9.00 -8.56
N GLN A 5 17.47 -9.49 -9.04
CA GLN A 5 16.75 -8.87 -10.16
C GLN A 5 16.25 -7.46 -9.79
N TRP A 6 15.76 -7.27 -8.56
CA TRP A 6 15.38 -5.95 -8.06
C TRP A 6 16.58 -5.00 -7.96
N LEU A 7 17.74 -5.49 -7.52
CA LEU A 7 18.98 -4.70 -7.49
C LEU A 7 19.42 -4.26 -8.89
N LEU A 8 19.42 -5.17 -9.86
CA LEU A 8 19.75 -4.85 -11.25
C LEU A 8 18.77 -3.85 -11.85
N PHE A 9 17.47 -4.03 -11.60
CA PHE A 9 16.44 -3.09 -12.04
C PHE A 9 16.65 -1.69 -11.46
N PHE A 10 16.98 -1.61 -10.16
CA PHE A 10 17.31 -0.35 -9.51
C PHE A 10 18.54 0.31 -10.14
N LEU A 11 19.61 -0.45 -10.42
CA LEU A 11 20.82 0.07 -11.08
C LEU A 11 20.53 0.61 -12.49
N ILE A 12 19.69 -0.08 -13.28
CA ILE A 12 19.27 0.39 -14.61
C ILE A 12 18.52 1.72 -14.48
N ILE A 13 17.59 1.84 -13.52
CA ILE A 13 16.89 3.10 -13.26
C ILE A 13 17.86 4.21 -12.87
N GLN A 14 18.88 3.91 -12.05
CA GLN A 14 19.91 4.89 -11.67
C GLN A 14 20.72 5.36 -12.87
N ILE A 15 21.08 4.47 -13.80
CA ILE A 15 21.76 4.84 -15.05
C ILE A 15 20.88 5.76 -15.89
N ILE A 16 19.60 5.40 -16.07
CA ILE A 16 18.64 6.23 -16.82
C ILE A 16 18.51 7.61 -16.16
N HIS A 17 18.36 7.66 -14.83
CA HIS A 17 18.25 8.90 -14.08
C HIS A 17 19.52 9.77 -14.20
N PHE A 18 20.70 9.17 -14.09
CA PHE A 18 21.98 9.84 -14.31
C PHE A 18 22.02 10.46 -15.71
N LEU A 19 21.76 9.68 -16.76
CA LEU A 19 21.76 10.15 -18.15
C LEU A 19 20.75 11.27 -18.38
N ALA A 20 19.61 11.25 -17.70
CA ALA A 20 18.57 12.26 -17.78
C ALA A 20 18.98 13.60 -17.15
N THR A 21 19.81 13.60 -16.11
CA THR A 21 19.95 14.76 -15.20
C THR A 21 21.37 15.31 -15.06
N TRP A 22 22.42 14.59 -15.44
CA TRP A 22 23.80 15.00 -15.14
C TRP A 22 24.19 16.39 -15.70
N LYS A 23 23.71 16.80 -16.88
CA LYS A 23 24.00 18.16 -17.41
C LYS A 23 23.20 19.22 -16.66
N LEU A 24 21.99 18.92 -16.21
CA LEU A 24 21.22 19.79 -15.33
C LEU A 24 21.97 20.06 -14.01
N TYR A 25 22.64 19.06 -13.45
CA TYR A 25 23.50 19.25 -12.28
C TYR A 25 24.64 20.23 -12.59
N VAL A 26 25.34 20.04 -13.71
CA VAL A 26 26.40 20.97 -14.15
C VAL A 26 25.87 22.39 -14.33
N LYS A 27 24.70 22.55 -14.94
CA LYS A 27 24.02 23.85 -15.09
C LYS A 27 23.64 24.48 -13.75
N ALA A 28 23.43 23.68 -12.72
CA ALA A 28 23.17 24.13 -11.35
C ALA A 28 24.46 24.31 -10.52
N GLY A 29 25.63 24.37 -11.15
CA GLY A 29 26.92 24.55 -10.47
C GLY A 29 27.43 23.32 -9.72
N ARG A 30 26.89 22.13 -10.01
CA ARG A 30 27.27 20.85 -9.38
C ARG A 30 28.18 20.02 -10.28
N GLN A 31 28.86 19.03 -9.70
CA GLN A 31 29.73 18.15 -10.49
C GLN A 31 28.92 16.99 -11.11
N ALA A 32 29.24 16.59 -12.34
CA ALA A 32 28.47 15.59 -13.06
C ALA A 32 28.38 14.23 -12.33
N TRP A 33 29.46 13.81 -11.66
CA TRP A 33 29.49 12.53 -10.93
C TRP A 33 28.54 12.51 -9.73
N GLU A 34 28.15 13.68 -9.20
CA GLU A 34 27.20 13.76 -8.08
C GLU A 34 25.83 13.18 -8.48
N ALA A 35 25.47 13.23 -9.76
CA ALA A 35 24.25 12.63 -10.29
C ALA A 35 24.33 11.09 -10.40
N ALA A 36 25.54 10.50 -10.37
CA ALA A 36 25.74 9.07 -10.58
C ALA A 36 25.67 8.24 -9.30
N ILE A 37 26.06 8.81 -8.15
CA ILE A 37 26.11 8.08 -6.87
C ILE A 37 24.68 7.95 -6.32
N PRO A 38 24.14 6.72 -6.18
CA PRO A 38 22.79 6.53 -5.65
C PRO A 38 22.63 7.13 -4.25
N VAL A 39 21.44 7.61 -3.92
CA VAL A 39 21.11 8.33 -2.67
C VAL A 39 21.74 9.71 -2.60
N TYR A 40 23.05 9.84 -2.83
CA TYR A 40 23.73 11.14 -2.85
C TYR A 40 23.17 12.04 -3.95
N ASN A 41 22.96 11.48 -5.16
CA ASN A 41 22.28 12.17 -6.25
C ASN A 41 20.91 12.72 -5.82
N ALA A 42 20.08 11.92 -5.17
CA ALA A 42 18.78 12.35 -4.69
C ALA A 42 18.88 13.48 -3.66
N VAL A 43 19.86 13.44 -2.75
CA VAL A 43 20.11 14.52 -1.78
C VAL A 43 20.51 15.81 -2.48
N VAL A 44 21.44 15.75 -3.45
CA VAL A 44 21.88 16.91 -4.23
C VAL A 44 20.73 17.45 -5.08
N LEU A 45 19.94 16.58 -5.71
CA LEU A 45 18.75 16.97 -6.46
C LEU A 45 17.75 17.74 -5.60
N MET A 46 17.48 17.28 -4.37
CA MET A 46 16.60 18.00 -3.44
C MET A 46 17.10 19.43 -3.19
N GLN A 47 18.42 19.63 -3.09
CA GLN A 47 18.99 20.98 -2.96
C GLN A 47 18.78 21.80 -4.23
N ILE A 48 19.04 21.23 -5.40
CA ILE A 48 18.83 21.91 -6.70
C ILE A 48 17.38 22.39 -6.83
N ILE A 49 16.40 21.55 -6.46
CA ILE A 49 14.96 21.89 -6.57
C ILE A 49 14.40 22.66 -5.36
N ASN A 50 15.27 23.11 -4.44
CA ASN A 50 14.90 23.83 -3.22
C ASN A 50 13.89 23.07 -2.32
N ARG A 51 14.10 21.76 -2.13
CA ARG A 51 13.28 20.89 -1.26
C ARG A 51 14.08 20.33 -0.08
N PRO A 52 13.42 19.96 1.02
CA PRO A 52 14.10 19.39 2.18
C PRO A 52 14.80 18.07 1.84
N LYS A 53 16.06 17.91 2.29
CA LYS A 53 16.86 16.69 2.05
C LYS A 53 16.18 15.42 2.58
N TRP A 54 15.36 15.52 3.63
CA TRP A 54 14.67 14.36 4.21
C TRP A 54 13.63 13.74 3.25
N TRP A 55 13.19 14.45 2.20
CA TRP A 55 12.31 13.90 1.16
C TRP A 55 12.92 12.68 0.47
N VAL A 56 14.25 12.55 0.48
CA VAL A 56 14.95 11.37 -0.05
C VAL A 56 14.45 10.09 0.63
N ILE A 57 14.13 10.11 1.93
CA ILE A 57 13.58 8.95 2.64
C ILE A 57 12.24 8.49 2.03
N LEU A 58 11.40 9.44 1.61
CA LEU A 58 10.10 9.14 1.01
C LEU A 58 10.23 8.39 -0.33
N LEU A 59 11.35 8.52 -1.03
CA LEU A 59 11.62 7.82 -2.30
C LEU A 59 11.88 6.33 -2.13
N PHE A 60 12.23 5.91 -0.90
CA PHE A 60 12.47 4.51 -0.57
C PHE A 60 11.29 3.86 0.13
N ILE A 61 10.22 4.61 0.44
CA ILE A 61 8.99 4.06 1.02
C ILE A 61 8.08 3.62 -0.13
N PRO A 62 7.78 2.31 -0.28
CA PRO A 62 6.90 1.83 -1.34
C PRO A 62 5.52 2.47 -1.28
N VAL A 63 4.91 2.64 -2.45
CA VAL A 63 3.66 3.39 -2.71
C VAL A 63 3.84 4.90 -2.59
N ILE A 64 4.54 5.39 -1.56
CA ILE A 64 4.82 6.81 -1.38
C ILE A 64 5.77 7.33 -2.47
N ASN A 65 6.79 6.55 -2.80
CA ASN A 65 7.73 6.85 -3.86
C ASN A 65 7.05 7.11 -5.22
N LEU A 66 5.96 6.40 -5.54
CA LEU A 66 5.19 6.57 -6.78
C LEU A 66 4.53 7.96 -6.88
N PHE A 67 4.18 8.57 -5.77
CA PHE A 67 3.68 9.96 -5.74
C PHE A 67 4.83 10.97 -5.76
N MET A 68 5.93 10.65 -5.08
CA MET A 68 7.08 11.54 -4.97
C MET A 68 7.84 11.70 -6.29
N PHE A 69 7.96 10.65 -7.11
CA PHE A 69 8.68 10.75 -8.39
C PHE A 69 8.06 11.77 -9.36
N PRO A 70 6.74 11.74 -9.66
CA PRO A 70 6.11 12.78 -10.48
C PRO A 70 6.26 14.18 -9.91
N VAL A 71 6.13 14.35 -8.58
CA VAL A 71 6.37 15.64 -7.92
C VAL A 71 7.80 16.11 -8.20
N ILE A 72 8.80 15.26 -7.97
CA ILE A 72 10.21 15.61 -8.19
C ILE A 72 10.50 15.90 -9.66
N TRP A 73 9.92 15.15 -10.60
CA TRP A 73 10.11 15.41 -12.03
C TRP A 73 9.59 16.79 -12.43
N VAL A 74 8.38 17.15 -11.98
CA VAL A 74 7.79 18.46 -12.21
C VAL A 74 8.64 19.56 -11.56
N GLU A 75 9.10 19.35 -10.34
CA GLU A 75 9.93 20.31 -9.61
C GLU A 75 11.32 20.48 -10.24
N THR A 76 11.87 19.41 -10.82
CA THR A 76 13.14 19.44 -11.55
C THR A 76 13.02 20.37 -12.76
N ILE A 77 12.08 20.14 -13.67
CA ILE A 77 11.93 20.96 -14.88
C ILE A 77 11.61 22.43 -14.55
N ARG A 78 10.84 22.68 -13.48
CA ARG A 78 10.51 24.04 -13.02
C ARG A 78 11.72 24.81 -12.51
N SER A 79 12.70 24.12 -11.95
CA SER A 79 13.96 24.73 -11.48
C SER A 79 14.88 25.12 -12.63
N PHE A 80 14.58 24.66 -13.85
CA PHE A 80 15.22 25.05 -15.11
C PHE A 80 14.29 25.89 -16.00
N GLY A 81 13.37 26.64 -15.38
CA GLY A 81 12.49 27.60 -16.06
C GLY A 81 11.27 27.02 -16.77
N ARG A 82 11.09 25.70 -16.82
CA ARG A 82 9.97 25.04 -17.51
C ARG A 82 8.77 24.90 -16.58
N ASN A 83 7.92 25.93 -16.59
CA ASN A 83 6.78 26.07 -15.67
C ASN A 83 5.41 26.07 -16.37
N SER A 84 5.36 25.80 -17.67
CA SER A 84 4.08 25.79 -18.39
C SER A 84 3.24 24.55 -18.01
N ARG A 85 1.92 24.64 -18.25
CA ARG A 85 1.01 23.51 -18.06
C ARG A 85 1.37 22.34 -18.98
N LEU A 86 1.80 22.64 -20.21
CA LEU A 86 2.23 21.63 -21.18
C LEU A 86 3.48 20.91 -20.68
N ASP A 87 4.49 21.62 -20.16
CA ASP A 87 5.71 21.00 -19.62
C ASP A 87 5.38 20.06 -18.45
N THR A 88 4.45 20.48 -17.58
CA THR A 88 3.98 19.68 -16.44
C THR A 88 3.26 18.40 -16.92
N ILE A 89 2.40 18.51 -17.94
CA ILE A 89 1.69 17.36 -18.51
C ILE A 89 2.66 16.42 -19.22
N LEU A 90 3.57 16.95 -20.03
CA LEU A 90 4.54 16.19 -20.80
C LEU A 90 5.45 15.38 -19.87
N VAL A 91 5.98 15.99 -18.81
CA VAL A 91 6.87 15.26 -17.89
C VAL A 91 6.16 14.13 -17.14
N ILE A 92 4.89 14.31 -16.79
CA ILE A 92 4.11 13.27 -16.10
C ILE A 92 3.76 12.13 -17.07
N ILE A 93 3.21 12.44 -18.24
CA ILE A 93 2.76 11.43 -19.22
C ILE A 93 3.95 10.65 -19.77
N THR A 94 5.09 11.30 -19.98
CA THR A 94 6.33 10.62 -20.41
C THR A 94 7.08 9.95 -19.27
N LEU A 95 6.50 9.83 -18.07
CA LEU A 95 7.14 9.18 -16.92
C LEU A 95 8.55 9.73 -16.63
N GLY A 96 8.72 11.05 -16.74
CA GLY A 96 10.00 11.74 -16.53
C GLY A 96 10.91 11.80 -17.76
N PHE A 97 10.63 11.10 -18.86
CA PHE A 97 11.50 11.13 -20.05
C PHE A 97 11.59 12.52 -20.70
N TYR A 98 10.61 13.39 -20.52
CA TYR A 98 10.71 14.80 -20.95
C TYR A 98 11.92 15.54 -20.34
N ILE A 99 12.44 15.09 -19.18
CA ILE A 99 13.67 15.65 -18.60
C ILE A 99 14.87 15.47 -19.55
N PHE A 100 14.94 14.39 -20.34
CA PHE A 100 15.98 14.25 -21.36
C PHE A 100 15.91 15.36 -22.41
N TYR A 101 14.70 15.72 -22.85
CA TYR A 101 14.50 16.81 -23.80
C TYR A 101 14.98 18.15 -23.22
N VAL A 102 14.64 18.41 -21.94
CA VAL A 102 15.11 19.61 -21.22
C VAL A 102 16.64 19.60 -21.02
N ASN A 103 17.24 18.44 -20.75
CA ASN A 103 18.66 18.28 -20.44
C ASN A 103 19.57 18.39 -21.67
N TYR A 104 19.14 17.91 -22.84
CA TYR A 104 19.98 17.83 -24.05
C TYR A 104 19.62 18.81 -25.16
N ILE A 105 18.33 19.14 -25.32
CA ILE A 105 17.85 19.87 -26.50
C ILE A 105 17.53 21.32 -26.17
N LEU A 106 16.90 21.57 -25.03
CA LEU A 106 16.55 22.92 -24.63
C LEU A 106 17.75 23.64 -24.02
N ASP A 107 17.91 24.91 -24.43
CA ASP A 107 18.72 25.82 -23.66
C ASP A 107 17.94 26.27 -22.42
N VAL A 108 18.54 26.04 -21.25
CA VAL A 108 17.91 26.26 -19.95
C VAL A 108 18.96 26.70 -18.96
N GLU A 109 18.56 27.67 -18.14
CA GLU A 109 19.35 28.19 -17.03
C GLU A 109 18.77 27.69 -15.70
N TYR A 110 19.64 27.48 -14.73
CA TYR A 110 19.23 27.11 -13.38
C TYR A 110 18.73 28.35 -12.62
N ILE A 111 17.55 28.23 -12.02
CA ILE A 111 16.96 29.28 -11.18
C ILE A 111 17.22 28.92 -9.73
N GLU A 112 18.21 29.58 -9.12
CA GLU A 112 18.52 29.44 -7.70
C GLU A 112 17.37 29.97 -6.82
N ASP A 113 17.15 29.33 -5.68
CA ASP A 113 16.12 29.68 -4.68
C ASP A 113 14.71 29.92 -5.27
N ARG A 114 14.36 29.14 -6.30
CA ARG A 114 13.05 29.19 -6.94
C ARG A 114 11.93 29.12 -5.90
N SER A 115 10.94 30.00 -6.03
CA SER A 115 9.73 29.92 -5.20
C SER A 115 9.04 28.56 -5.36
N LEU A 116 8.65 28.01 -4.22
CA LEU A 116 7.96 26.72 -4.11
C LEU A 116 6.44 26.87 -4.21
N THR A 117 5.93 28.10 -4.13
CA THR A 117 4.50 28.39 -4.22
C THR A 117 4.04 28.31 -5.69
N PRO A 118 2.97 27.57 -5.99
CA PRO A 118 2.40 27.56 -7.33
C PRO A 118 1.90 28.95 -7.73
N LYS A 119 2.16 29.37 -8.97
CA LYS A 119 1.76 30.70 -9.49
C LYS A 119 0.25 30.88 -9.71
N SER A 120 -0.56 29.84 -9.49
CA SER A 120 -1.99 29.86 -9.79
C SER A 120 -2.78 29.18 -8.67
N ALA A 121 -3.99 29.68 -8.38
CA ALA A 121 -4.88 29.12 -7.37
C ALA A 121 -5.18 27.63 -7.61
N ALA A 122 -5.40 27.23 -8.87
CA ALA A 122 -5.57 25.82 -9.22
C ALA A 122 -4.32 24.98 -8.89
N GLY A 123 -3.12 25.51 -9.13
CA GLY A 123 -1.87 24.83 -8.79
C GLY A 123 -1.66 24.67 -7.28
N GLU A 124 -2.04 25.68 -6.49
CA GLU A 124 -1.97 25.64 -5.04
C GLU A 124 -2.94 24.60 -4.45
N TRP A 125 -4.16 24.58 -4.96
CA TRP A 125 -5.16 23.57 -4.59
C TRP A 125 -4.70 22.15 -4.95
N ILE A 126 -4.18 21.93 -6.17
CA ILE A 126 -3.63 20.63 -6.60
C ILE A 126 -2.46 20.22 -5.69
N SER A 127 -1.52 21.13 -5.39
CA SER A 127 -0.37 20.84 -4.53
C SER A 127 -0.80 20.40 -3.13
N SER A 128 -1.81 21.07 -2.57
CA SER A 128 -2.35 20.77 -1.24
C SER A 128 -3.02 19.38 -1.21
N ILE A 129 -3.77 19.05 -2.26
CA ILE A 129 -4.40 17.72 -2.39
C ILE A 129 -3.38 16.61 -2.57
N VAL A 130 -2.37 16.81 -3.41
CA VAL A 130 -1.29 15.82 -3.61
C VAL A 130 -0.59 15.55 -2.28
N PHE A 131 -0.27 16.59 -1.51
CA PHE A 131 0.32 16.45 -0.19
C PHE A 131 -0.59 15.71 0.80
N ALA A 132 -1.89 16.03 0.82
CA ALA A 132 -2.88 15.35 1.65
C ALA A 132 -3.00 13.87 1.29
N ILE A 133 -3.04 13.52 0.01
CA ILE A 133 -3.10 12.13 -0.48
C ILE A 133 -1.85 11.36 -0.07
N ILE A 134 -0.65 11.94 -0.23
CA ILE A 134 0.60 11.31 0.19
C ILE A 134 0.58 11.01 1.69
N THR A 135 0.21 12.00 2.50
CA THR A 135 0.15 11.87 3.96
C THR A 135 -0.87 10.83 4.39
N ALA A 136 -2.09 10.89 3.85
CA ALA A 136 -3.14 9.94 4.16
C ALA A 136 -2.77 8.51 3.72
N THR A 137 -2.14 8.36 2.55
CA THR A 137 -1.64 7.06 2.06
C THR A 137 -0.56 6.50 2.98
N LEU A 138 0.36 7.34 3.48
CA LEU A 138 1.41 6.93 4.41
C LEU A 138 0.82 6.43 5.73
N VAL A 139 -0.12 7.19 6.30
CA VAL A 139 -0.81 6.82 7.54
C VAL A 139 -1.60 5.52 7.37
N HIS A 140 -2.41 5.41 6.32
CA HIS A 140 -3.23 4.21 6.05
C HIS A 140 -2.39 2.96 5.78
N THR A 141 -1.24 3.14 5.12
CA THR A 141 -0.37 2.01 4.76
C THR A 141 0.41 1.51 5.97
N TYR A 142 1.06 2.42 6.72
CA TYR A 142 2.07 2.04 7.71
C TYR A 142 1.70 2.29 9.17
N VAL A 143 0.76 3.19 9.46
CA VAL A 143 0.44 3.58 10.84
C VAL A 143 -0.84 2.88 11.31
N MET A 144 -1.98 3.26 10.75
CA MET A 144 -3.28 2.76 11.16
C MET A 144 -4.22 2.73 9.97
N GLN A 145 -5.13 1.77 9.93
CA GLN A 145 -6.12 1.67 8.86
C GLN A 145 -7.53 1.57 9.44
N PRO A 146 -8.48 2.41 8.98
CA PRO A 146 -9.88 2.26 9.33
C PRO A 146 -10.50 1.07 8.58
N TYR A 147 -11.32 0.29 9.28
CA TYR A 147 -12.13 -0.80 8.72
C TYR A 147 -13.57 -0.67 9.18
N THR A 148 -14.51 -1.11 8.34
CA THR A 148 -15.92 -1.25 8.72
C THR A 148 -16.25 -2.74 8.82
N ILE A 149 -17.04 -3.13 9.82
CA ILE A 149 -17.48 -4.52 10.01
C ILE A 149 -18.68 -4.83 9.09
N PRO A 150 -18.54 -5.73 8.10
CA PRO A 150 -19.63 -6.04 7.18
C PRO A 150 -20.45 -7.27 7.58
N SER A 151 -20.02 -8.05 8.59
CA SER A 151 -20.62 -9.33 8.93
C SER A 151 -20.79 -9.54 10.44
N SER A 152 -21.76 -10.39 10.81
CA SER A 152 -22.15 -10.71 12.20
C SER A 152 -21.23 -11.73 12.89
N SER A 153 -20.10 -12.11 12.30
CA SER A 153 -19.26 -13.17 12.87
C SER A 153 -18.66 -12.86 14.25
N LEU A 154 -18.70 -11.60 14.67
CA LEU A 154 -18.32 -11.13 16.00
C LEU A 154 -19.45 -10.33 16.68
N GLU A 155 -20.71 -10.51 16.28
CA GLU A 155 -21.85 -9.61 16.62
C GLU A 155 -22.05 -9.34 18.11
N LYS A 156 -21.72 -10.28 19.00
CA LYS A 156 -21.80 -10.04 20.45
C LYS A 156 -20.69 -9.12 21.00
N THR A 157 -19.61 -8.91 20.23
CA THR A 157 -18.49 -8.01 20.55
C THR A 157 -18.47 -6.78 19.64
N LEU A 158 -18.72 -6.96 18.34
CA LEU A 158 -18.65 -5.94 17.28
C LEU A 158 -19.85 -6.10 16.36
N LEU A 159 -20.64 -5.04 16.21
CA LEU A 159 -21.85 -5.03 15.40
C LEU A 159 -21.54 -4.74 13.93
N ILE A 160 -22.47 -5.12 13.05
CA ILE A 160 -22.40 -4.75 11.63
C ILE A 160 -22.50 -3.22 11.54
N GLY A 161 -21.58 -2.61 10.80
CA GLY A 161 -21.46 -1.15 10.68
C GLY A 161 -20.47 -0.50 11.64
N ASP A 162 -19.95 -1.22 12.64
CA ASP A 162 -18.92 -0.69 13.54
C ASP A 162 -17.65 -0.32 12.75
N PHE A 163 -17.03 0.80 13.16
CA PHE A 163 -15.75 1.26 12.61
C PHE A 163 -14.60 0.93 13.56
N LEU A 164 -13.55 0.33 13.02
CA LEU A 164 -12.34 -0.05 13.75
C LEU A 164 -11.14 0.73 13.24
N PHE A 165 -10.37 1.32 14.16
CA PHE A 165 -9.01 1.75 13.87
C PHE A 165 -8.03 0.63 14.20
N VAL A 166 -7.45 0.03 13.18
CA VAL A 166 -6.49 -1.06 13.33
C VAL A 166 -5.09 -0.48 13.33
N SER A 167 -4.36 -0.69 14.43
CA SER A 167 -2.97 -0.29 14.52
C SER A 167 -2.07 -1.28 13.77
N LYS A 168 -1.31 -0.79 12.78
CA LYS A 168 -0.39 -1.58 11.97
C LYS A 168 1.06 -1.42 12.45
N PHE A 169 1.44 -0.23 12.89
CA PHE A 169 2.82 0.04 13.31
C PHE A 169 3.23 -0.74 14.57
N HIS A 170 2.34 -0.90 15.56
CA HIS A 170 2.66 -1.64 16.79
C HIS A 170 3.01 -3.11 16.51
N TYR A 171 2.35 -3.76 15.54
CA TYR A 171 2.50 -5.19 15.23
C TYR A 171 3.37 -5.46 13.99
N GLY A 172 4.13 -4.46 13.58
CA GLY A 172 4.95 -4.49 12.38
C GLY A 172 4.11 -4.22 11.13
N ALA A 173 4.22 -3.02 10.59
CA ALA A 173 3.51 -2.68 9.37
C ALA A 173 4.06 -3.50 8.20
N ARG A 174 3.16 -4.13 7.43
CA ARG A 174 3.56 -4.85 6.22
C ARG A 174 3.82 -3.83 5.12
N VAL A 175 4.96 -3.98 4.44
CA VAL A 175 5.26 -3.23 3.23
C VAL A 175 4.34 -3.73 2.11
N PRO A 176 3.66 -2.84 1.36
CA PRO A 176 2.85 -3.25 0.21
C PRO A 176 3.66 -4.10 -0.77
N MET A 177 3.09 -5.24 -1.16
CA MET A 177 3.73 -6.15 -2.12
C MET A 177 3.34 -5.79 -3.54
N THR A 178 2.12 -5.30 -3.71
CA THR A 178 1.57 -4.87 -4.99
C THR A 178 2.14 -3.50 -5.36
N THR A 179 2.99 -3.47 -6.39
CA THR A 179 3.71 -2.24 -6.80
C THR A 179 2.81 -1.23 -7.48
N ILE A 180 1.84 -1.66 -8.28
CA ILE A 180 0.91 -0.76 -8.97
C ILE A 180 -0.51 -1.07 -8.50
N ALA A 181 -1.07 -0.15 -7.72
CA ALA A 181 -2.44 -0.20 -7.25
C ALA A 181 -3.04 1.20 -7.15
N ALA A 182 -4.36 1.29 -7.31
CA ALA A 182 -5.12 2.49 -7.05
C ALA A 182 -5.03 2.84 -5.55
N PRO A 183 -4.78 4.11 -5.20
CA PRO A 183 -4.66 4.52 -3.81
C PRO A 183 -5.97 4.34 -3.08
N MET A 184 -5.88 3.95 -1.79
CA MET A 184 -7.03 3.79 -0.89
C MET A 184 -8.09 2.77 -1.33
N VAL A 185 -7.83 1.97 -2.37
CA VAL A 185 -8.73 0.91 -2.83
C VAL A 185 -8.09 -0.45 -2.56
N HIS A 186 -8.83 -1.32 -1.86
CA HIS A 186 -8.33 -2.64 -1.49
C HIS A 186 -8.30 -3.60 -2.67
N ASP A 187 -9.46 -4.03 -3.18
CA ASP A 187 -9.53 -5.09 -4.19
C ASP A 187 -10.06 -4.59 -5.54
N THR A 188 -11.26 -4.02 -5.57
CA THR A 188 -11.98 -3.61 -6.79
C THR A 188 -12.25 -2.11 -6.80
N ILE A 189 -12.01 -1.45 -7.95
CA ILE A 189 -12.35 -0.04 -8.13
C ILE A 189 -13.87 0.10 -8.10
N PRO A 190 -14.43 0.94 -7.20
CA PRO A 190 -15.86 1.23 -7.19
C PRO A 190 -16.33 1.70 -8.57
N VAL A 191 -17.57 1.38 -8.94
CA VAL A 191 -18.20 1.70 -10.25
C VAL A 191 -17.64 0.89 -11.42
N LEU A 192 -16.32 0.88 -11.64
CA LEU A 192 -15.71 0.20 -12.80
C LEU A 192 -15.74 -1.33 -12.69
N LYS A 193 -15.91 -1.88 -11.48
CA LYS A 193 -15.91 -3.33 -11.19
C LYS A 193 -14.68 -4.07 -11.76
N LYS A 194 -13.57 -3.35 -11.91
CA LYS A 194 -12.26 -3.88 -12.31
C LYS A 194 -11.32 -3.91 -11.12
N LYS A 195 -10.31 -4.79 -11.18
CA LYS A 195 -9.26 -4.85 -10.16
C LYS A 195 -8.61 -3.48 -9.96
N SER A 196 -8.36 -3.14 -8.71
CA SER A 196 -7.66 -1.93 -8.31
C SER A 196 -6.14 -2.04 -8.41
N TYR A 197 -5.62 -3.17 -8.87
CA TYR A 197 -4.20 -3.44 -8.92
C TYR A 197 -3.82 -4.23 -10.17
N LEU A 198 -2.56 -4.06 -10.57
CA LEU A 198 -1.99 -4.75 -11.71
C LEU A 198 -1.46 -6.12 -11.29
N PHE A 199 -2.24 -7.18 -11.56
CA PHE A 199 -1.89 -8.56 -11.20
C PHE A 199 -2.73 -9.57 -12.00
N SER A 200 -2.10 -10.65 -12.46
CA SER A 200 -2.81 -11.80 -13.02
C SER A 200 -3.29 -12.71 -11.89
N ASP A 201 -4.61 -12.86 -11.82
CA ASP A 201 -5.32 -13.70 -10.84
C ASP A 201 -5.54 -15.14 -11.31
N HIS A 202 -5.02 -15.50 -12.49
CA HIS A 202 -5.07 -16.85 -13.00
C HIS A 202 -4.04 -17.69 -12.24
N ILE A 203 -4.51 -18.75 -11.59
CA ILE A 203 -3.65 -19.59 -10.74
C ILE A 203 -2.54 -20.28 -11.55
N GLU A 204 -2.82 -20.63 -12.80
CA GLU A 204 -1.88 -21.23 -13.75
C GLU A 204 -0.74 -20.27 -14.14
N GLU A 205 -1.01 -18.97 -14.13
CA GLU A 205 -0.04 -17.94 -14.50
C GLU A 205 0.72 -17.35 -13.31
N LYS A 206 0.49 -17.89 -12.11
CA LYS A 206 1.00 -17.32 -10.86
C LYS A 206 2.49 -16.98 -10.92
N GLU A 207 3.32 -17.90 -11.44
CA GLU A 207 4.78 -17.76 -11.50
C GLU A 207 5.27 -17.26 -12.88
N THR A 208 4.47 -17.44 -13.94
CA THR A 208 4.87 -17.14 -15.32
C THR A 208 4.53 -15.69 -15.72
N SER A 209 3.45 -15.13 -15.17
CA SER A 209 2.96 -13.79 -15.51
C SER A 209 3.99 -12.70 -15.20
N TRP A 210 4.29 -11.88 -16.21
CA TRP A 210 5.13 -10.70 -16.04
C TRP A 210 4.54 -9.69 -15.06
N LEU A 211 3.21 -9.56 -14.99
CA LEU A 211 2.55 -8.66 -14.04
C LEU A 211 2.83 -9.06 -12.59
N ASN A 212 2.81 -10.37 -12.32
CA ASN A 212 3.05 -10.91 -10.98
C ASN A 212 4.53 -10.78 -10.58
N LYS A 213 5.45 -10.77 -11.54
CA LYS A 213 6.89 -10.62 -11.28
C LYS A 213 7.27 -9.25 -10.72
N PHE A 214 6.49 -8.20 -11.02
CA PHE A 214 6.69 -6.84 -10.48
C PHE A 214 6.30 -6.70 -9.01
N GLN A 215 5.90 -7.76 -8.33
CA GLN A 215 5.64 -7.69 -6.89
C GLN A 215 6.91 -7.55 -6.08
N LEU A 216 6.82 -6.74 -5.04
CA LEU A 216 7.84 -6.66 -4.01
C LEU A 216 7.80 -7.94 -3.16
N PRO A 217 8.97 -8.42 -2.71
CA PRO A 217 9.03 -9.53 -1.76
C PRO A 217 8.26 -9.18 -0.49
N TYR A 218 7.76 -10.20 0.20
CA TYR A 218 7.10 -9.99 1.49
C TYR A 218 8.11 -9.38 2.48
N LEU A 219 7.81 -8.19 2.97
CA LEU A 219 8.61 -7.49 3.96
C LEU A 219 7.71 -6.88 5.03
N ARG A 220 8.15 -6.93 6.28
CA ARG A 220 7.46 -6.35 7.42
C ARG A 220 8.44 -5.50 8.23
N ILE A 221 8.03 -4.28 8.56
CA ILE A 221 8.77 -3.43 9.48
C ILE A 221 8.72 -4.11 10.87
N PRO A 222 9.80 -4.08 11.67
CA PRO A 222 9.77 -4.58 13.03
C PRO A 222 8.59 -3.98 13.82
N GLY A 223 7.87 -4.84 14.53
CA GLY A 223 6.82 -4.43 15.46
C GLY A 223 7.38 -4.19 16.85
N PHE A 224 6.68 -3.35 17.62
CA PHE A 224 7.00 -3.03 19.02
C PHE A 224 6.18 -3.86 20.02
N GLN A 225 5.13 -4.53 19.56
CA GLN A 225 4.23 -5.34 20.37
C GLN A 225 4.03 -6.73 19.77
N LYS A 226 3.72 -7.70 20.63
CA LYS A 226 3.34 -9.06 20.25
C LYS A 226 1.82 -9.22 20.37
N ILE A 227 1.24 -10.07 19.53
CA ILE A 227 -0.18 -10.38 19.61
C ILE A 227 -0.44 -11.14 20.91
N GLU A 228 -1.42 -10.67 21.67
CA GLU A 228 -1.87 -11.31 22.90
C GLU A 228 -3.12 -12.14 22.65
N ARG A 229 -3.30 -13.20 23.46
CA ARG A 229 -4.53 -14.00 23.46
C ARG A 229 -5.74 -13.12 23.73
N ASN A 230 -6.87 -13.50 23.14
CA ASN A 230 -8.14 -12.78 23.14
C ASN A 230 -8.14 -11.40 22.46
N SER A 231 -7.03 -10.95 21.87
CA SER A 231 -7.02 -9.71 21.07
C SER A 231 -7.91 -9.84 19.83
N ILE A 232 -8.58 -8.76 19.44
CA ILE A 232 -9.21 -8.67 18.13
C ILE A 232 -8.13 -8.33 17.12
N VAL A 233 -8.01 -9.15 16.09
CA VAL A 233 -6.99 -9.04 15.04
C VAL A 233 -7.63 -8.93 13.68
N VAL A 234 -6.98 -8.16 12.81
CA VAL A 234 -7.29 -8.11 11.39
C VAL A 234 -6.18 -8.77 10.61
N PHE A 235 -6.53 -9.72 9.76
CA PHE A 235 -5.58 -10.48 8.95
C PHE A 235 -6.16 -10.78 7.58
N ASN A 236 -5.29 -11.10 6.63
CA ASN A 236 -5.72 -11.52 5.30
C ASN A 236 -6.10 -13.00 5.30
N GLN A 237 -7.24 -13.34 4.73
CA GLN A 237 -7.73 -14.71 4.62
C GLN A 237 -6.69 -15.59 3.89
N PRO A 238 -6.15 -16.66 4.50
CA PRO A 238 -5.03 -17.41 3.92
C PRO A 238 -5.34 -18.06 2.58
N ALA A 239 -6.49 -18.73 2.45
CA ALA A 239 -6.85 -19.46 1.23
C ALA A 239 -7.40 -18.58 0.11
N ASP A 240 -7.92 -17.39 0.42
CA ASP A 240 -8.77 -16.52 -0.43
C ASP A 240 -8.76 -16.85 -1.93
N THR A 241 -9.78 -17.59 -2.37
CA THR A 241 -10.01 -18.02 -3.76
C THR A 241 -11.18 -17.29 -4.41
N LEU A 242 -11.83 -16.36 -3.69
CA LEU A 242 -13.05 -15.70 -4.13
C LEU A 242 -12.72 -14.37 -4.80
N LEU A 243 -13.41 -14.04 -5.89
CA LEU A 243 -13.38 -12.66 -6.42
C LEU A 243 -14.09 -11.72 -5.45
N ASP A 244 -15.31 -12.09 -5.02
CA ASP A 244 -16.13 -11.37 -4.06
C ASP A 244 -16.37 -12.26 -2.84
N MET A 245 -16.07 -11.75 -1.65
CA MET A 245 -16.28 -12.46 -0.38
C MET A 245 -17.75 -12.86 -0.16
N ASN A 246 -18.70 -12.17 -0.79
CA ASN A 246 -20.13 -12.46 -0.69
C ASN A 246 -20.60 -13.54 -1.69
N LYS A 247 -19.74 -13.98 -2.61
CA LYS A 247 -20.05 -15.00 -3.62
C LYS A 247 -19.29 -16.30 -3.32
N PHE A 248 -19.89 -17.16 -2.50
CA PHE A 248 -19.28 -18.44 -2.08
C PHE A 248 -19.16 -19.52 -3.16
N HIS A 249 -19.82 -19.32 -4.31
CA HIS A 249 -19.71 -20.19 -5.49
C HIS A 249 -19.17 -19.36 -6.67
N PRO A 250 -17.86 -19.08 -6.70
CA PRO A 250 -17.27 -18.37 -7.82
C PRO A 250 -17.24 -19.26 -9.07
N ASP A 251 -17.12 -18.63 -10.24
CA ASP A 251 -16.95 -19.31 -11.52
C ASP A 251 -15.61 -20.05 -11.63
N ARG A 252 -14.59 -19.60 -10.88
CA ARG A 252 -13.25 -20.20 -10.80
C ARG A 252 -12.53 -19.78 -9.52
N ASN A 253 -11.34 -20.34 -9.28
CA ASN A 253 -10.46 -19.88 -8.21
C ASN A 253 -9.65 -18.65 -8.63
N TYR A 254 -9.75 -17.59 -7.83
CA TYR A 254 -9.02 -16.34 -8.04
C TYR A 254 -7.78 -16.30 -7.15
N TYR A 255 -6.59 -16.18 -7.75
CA TYR A 255 -5.36 -15.97 -6.99
C TYR A 255 -5.17 -14.48 -6.70
N LYS A 256 -5.05 -14.09 -5.43
CA LYS A 256 -4.80 -12.70 -5.01
C LYS A 256 -3.46 -12.59 -4.28
N PRO A 257 -2.74 -11.46 -4.45
CA PRO A 257 -1.56 -11.21 -3.65
C PRO A 257 -1.92 -10.94 -2.20
N ILE A 258 -0.97 -11.23 -1.30
CA ILE A 258 -1.22 -11.30 0.15
C ILE A 258 -1.79 -10.00 0.71
N ASP A 259 -1.36 -8.84 0.21
CA ASP A 259 -1.81 -7.52 0.61
C ASP A 259 -3.17 -7.11 0.01
N LYS A 260 -3.69 -7.86 -0.97
CA LYS A 260 -4.99 -7.65 -1.63
C LYS A 260 -6.04 -8.72 -1.30
N LYS A 261 -5.64 -9.80 -0.63
CA LYS A 261 -6.56 -10.78 -0.07
C LYS A 261 -7.54 -10.13 0.91
N THR A 262 -8.72 -10.72 1.00
CA THR A 262 -9.83 -10.33 1.86
C THR A 262 -9.38 -10.18 3.32
N ASN A 263 -9.73 -9.06 3.94
CA ASN A 263 -9.43 -8.80 5.34
C ASN A 263 -10.52 -9.42 6.22
N LEU A 264 -10.13 -10.21 7.20
CA LEU A 264 -11.02 -10.79 8.21
C LEU A 264 -10.71 -10.22 9.57
N VAL A 265 -11.75 -9.96 10.35
CA VAL A 265 -11.65 -9.57 11.77
C VAL A 265 -12.06 -10.74 12.62
N LYS A 266 -11.15 -11.24 13.47
CA LYS A 266 -11.40 -12.37 14.39
C LYS A 266 -10.72 -12.15 15.73
N ARG A 267 -11.06 -12.99 16.70
CA ARG A 267 -10.35 -13.05 17.98
C ARG A 267 -9.18 -14.02 17.89
N CYS A 268 -7.99 -13.59 18.29
CA CYS A 268 -6.82 -14.44 18.40
C CYS A 268 -6.93 -15.26 19.69
N VAL A 269 -7.40 -16.50 19.59
CA VAL A 269 -7.64 -17.37 20.76
C VAL A 269 -6.34 -18.00 21.27
N ALA A 270 -5.51 -18.50 20.36
CA ALA A 270 -4.22 -19.13 20.64
C ALA A 270 -3.10 -18.42 19.87
N ILE A 271 -1.89 -18.48 20.43
CA ILE A 271 -0.67 -17.96 19.80
C ILE A 271 0.35 -19.09 19.60
N ALA A 272 1.43 -18.80 18.88
CA ALA A 272 2.46 -19.80 18.57
C ALA A 272 3.00 -20.46 19.85
N GLY A 273 3.07 -21.79 19.84
CA GLY A 273 3.48 -22.62 20.98
C GLY A 273 2.33 -23.14 21.86
N ASP A 274 1.09 -22.69 21.63
CA ASP A 274 -0.06 -23.18 22.38
C ASP A 274 -0.61 -24.52 21.89
N SER A 275 -1.08 -25.35 22.82
CA SER A 275 -2.12 -26.33 22.53
C SER A 275 -3.51 -25.69 22.67
N LEU A 276 -4.39 -25.95 21.71
CA LEU A 276 -5.78 -25.49 21.72
C LEU A 276 -6.70 -26.71 21.72
N GLU A 277 -7.64 -26.73 22.63
CA GLU A 277 -8.68 -27.75 22.73
C GLU A 277 -10.05 -27.10 22.94
N ILE A 278 -11.10 -27.70 22.40
CA ILE A 278 -12.49 -27.33 22.66
C ILE A 278 -13.16 -28.50 23.36
N ARG A 279 -13.62 -28.28 24.60
CA ARG A 279 -14.32 -29.29 25.41
C ARG A 279 -15.66 -28.71 25.84
N ASP A 280 -16.76 -29.36 25.46
CA ASP A 280 -18.14 -28.93 25.77
C ASP A 280 -18.42 -27.45 25.43
N GLY A 281 -17.94 -26.99 24.27
CA GLY A 281 -18.09 -25.60 23.83
C GLY A 281 -17.20 -24.57 24.54
N TYR A 282 -16.33 -25.00 25.45
CA TYR A 282 -15.33 -24.15 26.10
C TYR A 282 -13.94 -24.36 25.51
N ILE A 283 -13.20 -23.26 25.36
CA ILE A 283 -11.83 -23.29 24.86
C ILE A 283 -10.87 -23.50 26.03
N TYR A 284 -9.90 -24.38 25.84
CA TYR A 284 -8.77 -24.63 26.73
C TYR A 284 -7.48 -24.35 25.99
N ILE A 285 -6.59 -23.55 26.60
CA ILE A 285 -5.26 -23.26 26.11
C ILE A 285 -4.25 -23.83 27.09
N ASN A 286 -3.37 -24.72 26.62
CA ASN A 286 -2.39 -25.42 27.46
C ASN A 286 -3.05 -26.09 28.67
N GLY A 287 -4.19 -26.76 28.43
CA GLY A 287 -5.00 -27.45 29.45
C GLY A 287 -5.80 -26.53 30.38
N LYS A 288 -5.66 -25.20 30.30
CA LYS A 288 -6.38 -24.24 31.16
C LYS A 288 -7.55 -23.63 30.41
N ARG A 289 -8.73 -23.61 31.02
CA ARG A 289 -9.92 -22.97 30.44
C ARG A 289 -9.67 -21.48 30.18
N THR A 290 -9.94 -21.04 28.95
CA THR A 290 -9.74 -19.66 28.52
C THR A 290 -10.63 -18.71 29.32
N LYS A 291 -10.02 -17.66 29.88
CA LYS A 291 -10.73 -16.53 30.47
C LYS A 291 -10.84 -15.42 29.43
N TYR A 292 -12.06 -15.00 29.17
CA TYR A 292 -12.37 -13.90 28.27
C TYR A 292 -12.45 -12.59 29.05
N ASN A 293 -12.15 -11.46 28.41
CA ASN A 293 -12.38 -10.15 29.02
C ASN A 293 -13.87 -9.78 28.92
N ASP A 294 -14.30 -8.75 29.66
CA ASP A 294 -15.72 -8.34 29.71
C ASP A 294 -16.29 -7.92 28.36
N ARG A 295 -15.42 -7.51 27.43
CA ARG A 295 -15.79 -7.14 26.06
C ARG A 295 -16.02 -8.36 25.17
N ALA A 296 -15.46 -9.51 25.52
CA ALA A 296 -15.54 -10.74 24.76
C ALA A 296 -16.77 -11.55 25.16
N LYS A 297 -17.90 -11.20 24.57
CA LYS A 297 -19.16 -11.92 24.77
C LYS A 297 -19.24 -13.12 23.84
N ILE A 298 -19.39 -14.30 24.41
CA ILE A 298 -19.52 -15.57 23.67
C ILE A 298 -20.98 -15.80 23.33
N GLN A 299 -21.24 -16.30 22.13
CA GLN A 299 -22.57 -16.72 21.70
C GLN A 299 -22.67 -18.24 21.77
N TYR A 300 -23.49 -18.74 22.70
CA TYR A 300 -23.75 -20.17 22.85
C TYR A 300 -25.03 -20.63 22.17
N ASN A 301 -26.00 -19.71 22.01
CA ASN A 301 -27.33 -20.03 21.50
C ASN A 301 -27.70 -19.09 20.34
N PHE A 302 -28.48 -19.60 19.39
CA PHE A 302 -29.11 -18.84 18.33
C PHE A 302 -30.63 -18.95 18.48
N TYR A 303 -31.32 -17.81 18.38
CA TYR A 303 -32.77 -17.81 18.22
C TYR A 303 -33.08 -17.94 16.74
N VAL A 304 -33.79 -19.00 16.36
CA VAL A 304 -34.19 -19.24 14.98
C VAL A 304 -35.70 -19.04 14.90
N ASN A 305 -36.13 -17.99 14.18
CA ASN A 305 -37.52 -17.87 13.79
C ASN A 305 -37.71 -18.57 12.44
N THR A 306 -38.61 -19.54 12.38
CA THR A 306 -38.85 -20.34 11.19
C THR A 306 -40.07 -19.86 10.39
N ASP A 307 -40.77 -18.82 10.87
CA ASP A 307 -42.01 -18.32 10.29
C ASP A 307 -43.03 -19.44 10.02
N GLY A 308 -43.11 -20.40 10.95
CA GLY A 308 -44.02 -21.56 10.88
C GLY A 308 -43.53 -22.70 9.97
N LYS A 309 -42.36 -22.59 9.34
CA LYS A 309 -41.78 -23.68 8.55
C LYS A 309 -41.06 -24.69 9.46
N PRO A 310 -41.18 -25.99 9.21
CA PRO A 310 -40.38 -26.99 9.91
C PRO A 310 -38.90 -26.81 9.56
N LEU A 311 -38.01 -26.88 10.56
CA LEU A 311 -36.57 -26.90 10.33
C LEU A 311 -36.20 -28.22 9.65
N ASN A 312 -35.42 -28.14 8.57
CA ASN A 312 -34.84 -29.32 7.96
C ASN A 312 -33.93 -29.99 8.99
N GLN A 313 -34.23 -31.24 9.34
CA GLN A 313 -33.49 -31.97 10.37
C GLN A 313 -32.02 -32.19 9.97
N ALA A 314 -31.72 -32.26 8.67
CA ALA A 314 -30.34 -32.30 8.17
C ALA A 314 -29.57 -30.97 8.35
N ALA A 315 -30.26 -29.85 8.60
CA ALA A 315 -29.63 -28.56 8.88
C ALA A 315 -29.35 -28.35 10.39
N LEU A 316 -29.75 -29.29 11.25
CA LEU A 316 -29.59 -29.23 12.71
C LEU A 316 -28.47 -30.16 13.23
N ILE A 317 -27.79 -30.89 12.35
CA ILE A 317 -26.74 -31.87 12.67
C ILE A 317 -25.37 -31.29 12.32
#